data_AF-A0A163IPZ2-F1
#
_entry.id   AF-A0A163IPZ2-F1
#
_cell.length_a   1.000
_cell.length_b   1.000
_cell.length_c   1.000
_cell.angle_alpha   90.00
_cell.angle_beta   90.00
_cell.angle_gamma   90.00
#
_symmetry.space_group_name_H-M   'P 1'
#
loop_
_entity.id
_entity.type
_entity.pdbx_description
1 polymer ?
#
loop_
_entity_poly.entity_id
_entity_poly.type
_entity_poly.pdbx_seq_one_letter_code
_entity_poly.pdbx_strand_id
1 'polypeptide(L)'
;MHETFQDAALARGLLENDDEWDNCLEEASALAAYPSMIRRLFCYILLNCSPSNPSLLWEKYKDRMSDDHFYAFRRQYHLSNEQELDHDQMQNVYMMALGDINNVLESSQSGLARFPSLPQEYIHFFDGVDEMDTLIEMESRDFNISDQQNYLEEQIPRMNNDQQAAYNCITNALHHDGQDANQPRLFFVNGAGGTGKSLLFKILLANVRAQGQIALPVASSGIAATLLPGGRTAHSRFKIPLERNAD
;
A
#
# COMPACT_ATOMS: atom_id res chain seq x y z
N MET A 1 -39.64 12.38 -19.16
CA MET A 1 -39.98 11.42 -18.08
C MET A 1 -38.66 10.77 -17.72
N HIS A 2 -38.19 10.88 -16.49
CA HIS A 2 -36.91 10.31 -16.09
C HIS A 2 -37.12 8.83 -15.70
N GLU A 3 -36.13 7.96 -15.99
CA GLU A 3 -36.27 6.51 -15.80
C GLU A 3 -36.29 6.11 -14.32
N THR A 4 -35.64 6.88 -13.44
CA THR A 4 -35.66 6.66 -12.00
C THR A 4 -36.07 7.91 -11.21
N PHE A 5 -36.53 7.71 -9.97
CA PHE A 5 -36.79 8.82 -9.03
C PHE A 5 -35.53 9.63 -8.71
N GLN A 6 -34.36 8.97 -8.76
CA GLN A 6 -33.05 9.59 -8.56
C GLN A 6 -32.70 10.53 -9.71
N ASP A 7 -32.89 10.09 -10.97
CA ASP A 7 -32.68 10.94 -12.16
C ASP A 7 -33.59 12.18 -12.16
N ALA A 8 -34.83 12.03 -11.67
CA ALA A 8 -35.76 13.14 -11.51
C ALA A 8 -35.35 14.12 -10.40
N ALA A 9 -34.70 13.63 -9.34
CA ALA A 9 -34.19 14.45 -8.24
C ALA A 9 -32.88 15.19 -8.63
N LEU A 10 -31.99 14.51 -9.35
CA LEU A 10 -30.77 15.06 -9.97
C LEU A 10 -31.13 16.19 -10.95
N ALA A 11 -32.08 15.96 -11.87
CA ALA A 11 -32.52 16.97 -12.83
C ALA A 11 -33.19 18.20 -12.18
N ARG A 12 -33.63 18.09 -10.93
CA ARG A 12 -34.21 19.18 -10.14
C ARG A 12 -33.22 19.86 -9.18
N GLY A 13 -31.97 19.41 -9.14
CA GLY A 13 -30.95 19.95 -8.22
C GLY A 13 -31.32 19.75 -6.75
N LEU A 14 -32.06 18.68 -6.42
CA LEU A 14 -32.52 18.37 -5.06
C LEU A 14 -31.55 17.47 -4.29
N LEU A 15 -30.48 17.01 -4.93
CA LEU A 15 -29.42 16.23 -4.32
C LEU A 15 -28.19 17.13 -4.08
N GLU A 16 -27.50 16.94 -2.95
CA GLU A 16 -26.26 17.65 -2.64
C GLU A 16 -25.22 17.38 -3.73
N ASN A 17 -24.41 18.39 -4.05
CA ASN A 17 -23.41 18.24 -5.10
C ASN A 17 -22.34 17.25 -4.62
N ASP A 18 -22.06 16.21 -5.41
CA ASP A 18 -21.07 15.16 -5.09
C ASP A 18 -19.62 15.69 -5.11
N ASP A 19 -19.42 17.00 -5.32
CA ASP A 19 -18.14 17.70 -5.24
C ASP A 19 -17.36 17.37 -3.96
N GLU A 20 -18.04 17.19 -2.81
CA GLU A 20 -17.35 16.86 -1.56
C GLU A 20 -16.68 15.47 -1.62
N TRP A 21 -17.37 14.49 -2.21
CA TRP A 21 -16.88 13.13 -2.36
C TRP A 21 -15.79 13.05 -3.43
N ASP A 22 -15.97 13.81 -4.49
CA ASP A 22 -14.98 13.98 -5.55
C ASP A 22 -13.68 14.57 -5.01
N ASN A 23 -13.75 15.71 -4.31
CA ASN A 23 -12.60 16.34 -3.67
C ASN A 23 -11.93 15.41 -2.65
N CYS A 24 -12.72 14.67 -1.87
CA CYS A 24 -12.19 13.72 -0.87
C CYS A 24 -11.40 12.57 -1.52
N LEU A 25 -11.93 11.97 -2.59
CA LEU A 25 -11.26 10.89 -3.32
C LEU A 25 -10.05 11.41 -4.13
N GLU A 26 -10.13 12.62 -4.66
CA GLU A 26 -9.02 13.30 -5.32
C GLU A 26 -7.87 13.53 -4.35
N GLU A 27 -8.15 14.09 -3.17
CA GLU A 27 -7.14 14.33 -2.13
C GLU A 27 -6.51 13.03 -1.66
N ALA A 28 -7.32 12.00 -1.38
CA ALA A 28 -6.81 10.68 -1.01
C ALA A 28 -5.89 10.10 -2.10
N SER A 29 -6.27 10.25 -3.37
CA SER A 29 -5.47 9.80 -4.51
C SER A 29 -4.16 10.60 -4.65
N ALA A 30 -4.19 11.90 -4.36
CA ALA A 30 -3.03 12.79 -4.44
C ALA A 30 -2.04 12.59 -3.29
N LEU A 31 -2.50 12.20 -2.10
CA LEU A 31 -1.68 11.94 -0.91
C LEU A 31 -0.96 10.59 -0.93
N ALA A 32 -0.88 9.94 -2.10
CA ALA A 32 -0.32 8.60 -2.27
C ALA A 32 -0.96 7.56 -1.32
N ALA A 33 -2.27 7.67 -1.06
CA ALA A 33 -2.98 6.64 -0.33
C ALA A 33 -2.93 5.33 -1.12
N TYR A 34 -2.78 4.20 -0.41
CA TYR A 34 -2.80 2.89 -1.05
C TYR A 34 -4.15 2.65 -1.74
N PRO A 35 -4.19 2.00 -2.92
CA PRO A 35 -5.43 1.70 -3.62
C PRO A 35 -6.47 1.03 -2.72
N SER A 36 -6.06 0.10 -1.86
CA SER A 36 -6.92 -0.53 -0.85
C SER A 36 -7.52 0.44 0.16
N MET A 37 -6.80 1.49 0.55
CA MET A 37 -7.33 2.57 1.40
C MET A 37 -8.34 3.44 0.64
N ILE A 38 -8.10 3.71 -0.63
CA ILE A 38 -9.05 4.44 -1.50
C ILE A 38 -10.34 3.61 -1.66
N ARG A 39 -10.24 2.29 -1.91
CA ARG A 39 -11.40 1.38 -1.96
C ARG A 39 -12.20 1.40 -0.65
N ARG A 40 -11.52 1.40 0.51
CA ARG A 40 -12.18 1.51 1.82
C ARG A 40 -12.86 2.85 2.02
N LEU A 41 -12.20 3.96 1.65
CA LEU A 41 -12.79 5.30 1.70
C LEU A 41 -14.04 5.39 0.82
N PHE A 42 -13.96 4.86 -0.40
CA PHE A 42 -15.09 4.74 -1.30
C PHE A 42 -16.25 3.97 -0.65
N CYS A 43 -16.00 2.82 -0.01
CA CYS A 43 -17.02 2.08 0.75
C CYS A 43 -17.64 2.90 1.88
N TYR A 44 -16.83 3.70 2.61
CA TYR A 44 -17.36 4.58 3.65
C TYR A 44 -18.29 5.66 3.08
N ILE A 45 -17.93 6.26 1.94
CA ILE A 45 -18.77 7.23 1.23
C ILE A 45 -20.09 6.56 0.82
N LEU A 46 -20.04 5.38 0.20
CA LEU A 46 -21.23 4.62 -0.19
C LEU A 46 -22.19 4.34 0.98
N LEU A 47 -21.64 3.90 2.11
CA LEU A 47 -22.43 3.47 3.26
C LEU A 47 -23.04 4.63 4.05
N ASN A 48 -22.29 5.73 4.20
CA ASN A 48 -22.60 6.79 5.16
C ASN A 48 -22.99 8.12 4.53
N CYS A 49 -22.56 8.39 3.30
CA CYS A 49 -22.73 9.69 2.66
C CYS A 49 -23.81 9.70 1.58
N SER A 50 -24.28 8.53 1.13
CA SER A 50 -25.34 8.40 0.11
C SER A 50 -25.07 9.27 -1.15
N PRO A 51 -23.93 9.08 -1.83
CA PRO A 51 -23.56 9.88 -3.00
C PRO A 51 -24.64 9.81 -4.09
N SER A 52 -24.87 10.94 -4.76
CA SER A 52 -25.92 11.11 -5.77
C SER A 52 -25.65 10.29 -7.02
N ASN A 53 -24.38 10.07 -7.37
CA ASN A 53 -23.97 9.24 -8.50
C ASN A 53 -22.73 8.38 -8.17
N PRO A 54 -22.92 7.23 -7.50
CA PRO A 54 -21.84 6.31 -7.15
C PRO A 54 -21.04 5.81 -8.36
N SER A 55 -21.69 5.62 -9.51
CA SER A 55 -21.04 5.09 -10.71
C SER A 55 -20.12 6.11 -11.36
N LEU A 56 -20.45 7.40 -11.30
CA LEU A 56 -19.56 8.45 -11.77
C LEU A 56 -18.28 8.53 -10.93
N LEU A 57 -18.40 8.41 -9.61
CA LEU A 57 -17.24 8.33 -8.71
C LEU A 57 -16.39 7.09 -9.00
N TRP A 58 -17.03 5.93 -9.17
CA TRP A 58 -16.33 4.70 -9.57
C TRP A 58 -15.58 4.88 -10.89
N GLU A 59 -16.25 5.34 -11.95
CA GLU A 59 -15.64 5.50 -13.27
C GLU A 59 -14.44 6.47 -13.26
N LYS A 60 -14.52 7.52 -12.45
CA LYS A 60 -13.42 8.50 -12.31
C LYS A 60 -12.22 7.94 -11.54
N TYR A 61 -12.45 7.13 -10.50
CA TYR A 61 -11.41 6.70 -9.57
C TYR A 61 -11.02 5.22 -9.66
N LYS A 62 -11.67 4.41 -10.52
CA LYS A 62 -11.42 2.96 -10.64
C LYS A 62 -9.97 2.61 -10.94
N ASP A 63 -9.28 3.41 -11.76
CA ASP A 63 -7.88 3.18 -12.09
C ASP A 63 -7.00 3.31 -10.84
N ARG A 64 -7.23 4.37 -10.04
CA ARG A 64 -6.53 4.59 -8.76
C ARG A 64 -6.88 3.52 -7.72
N MET A 65 -8.13 3.10 -7.71
CA MET A 65 -8.62 2.03 -6.84
C MET A 65 -8.17 0.64 -7.28
N SER A 66 -7.60 0.44 -8.46
CA SER A 66 -7.22 -0.89 -8.97
C SER A 66 -5.72 -0.99 -9.28
N ASP A 67 -4.95 0.02 -8.90
CA ASP A 67 -3.53 0.15 -9.27
C ASP A 67 -2.66 -0.98 -8.68
N ASP A 68 -2.97 -1.47 -7.48
CA ASP A 68 -2.38 -2.68 -6.90
C ASP A 68 -2.70 -3.91 -7.73
N HIS A 69 -3.97 -4.11 -8.10
CA HIS A 69 -4.39 -5.22 -8.96
C HIS A 69 -3.74 -5.16 -10.36
N PHE A 70 -3.54 -3.97 -10.92
CA PHE A 70 -2.76 -3.80 -12.16
C PHE A 70 -1.32 -4.30 -12.03
N TYR A 71 -0.70 -4.05 -10.88
CA TYR A 71 0.65 -4.51 -10.61
C TYR A 71 0.69 -6.03 -10.38
N ALA A 72 -0.18 -6.54 -9.52
CA ALA A 72 -0.29 -7.97 -9.24
C ALA A 72 -0.52 -8.79 -10.51
N PHE A 73 -1.43 -8.30 -11.39
CA PHE A 73 -1.68 -8.91 -12.68
C PHE A 73 -0.42 -8.97 -13.55
N ARG A 74 0.28 -7.83 -13.72
CA ARG A 74 1.52 -7.80 -14.50
C ARG A 74 2.57 -8.76 -13.96
N ARG A 75 2.73 -8.83 -12.63
CA ARG A 75 3.68 -9.74 -11.97
C ARG A 75 3.32 -11.21 -12.23
N GLN A 76 2.05 -11.58 -12.07
CA GLN A 76 1.55 -12.93 -12.26
C GLN A 76 1.78 -13.43 -13.70
N TYR A 77 1.61 -12.54 -14.68
CA TYR A 77 1.77 -12.87 -16.11
C TYR A 77 3.15 -12.47 -16.67
N HIS A 78 4.10 -12.09 -15.82
CA HIS A 78 5.46 -11.68 -16.19
C HIS A 78 5.51 -10.58 -17.27
N LEU A 79 4.61 -9.60 -17.18
CA LEU A 79 4.53 -8.45 -18.08
C LEU A 79 5.42 -7.30 -17.59
N SER A 80 5.95 -6.50 -18.51
CA SER A 80 6.68 -5.29 -18.13
C SER A 80 5.71 -4.18 -17.68
N ASN A 81 6.20 -3.24 -16.87
CA ASN A 81 5.41 -2.08 -16.44
C ASN A 81 5.04 -1.15 -17.60
N GLU A 82 5.79 -1.20 -18.70
CA GLU A 82 5.58 -0.40 -19.91
C GLU A 82 4.55 -1.03 -20.87
N GLN A 83 4.21 -2.31 -20.65
CA GLN A 83 3.25 -3.00 -21.48
C GLN A 83 1.82 -2.60 -21.09
N GLU A 84 1.07 -2.09 -22.08
CA GLU A 84 -0.37 -1.85 -21.96
C GLU A 84 -1.13 -3.18 -21.90
N LEU A 85 -2.10 -3.23 -20.99
CA LEU A 85 -3.03 -4.35 -20.90
C LEU A 85 -4.15 -4.16 -21.92
N ASP A 86 -4.65 -5.27 -22.47
CA ASP A 86 -5.82 -5.22 -23.34
C ASP A 86 -7.12 -4.95 -22.55
N HIS A 87 -8.21 -4.73 -23.28
CA HIS A 87 -9.50 -4.37 -22.67
C HIS A 87 -10.02 -5.44 -21.70
N ASP A 88 -9.88 -6.71 -22.04
CA ASP A 88 -10.38 -7.83 -21.22
C ASP A 88 -9.52 -7.99 -19.95
N GLN A 89 -8.21 -7.79 -20.07
CA GLN A 89 -7.28 -7.76 -18.94
C GLN A 89 -7.57 -6.61 -17.98
N MET A 90 -7.78 -5.40 -18.51
CA MET A 90 -8.18 -4.25 -17.69
C MET A 90 -9.53 -4.49 -16.99
N GLN A 91 -10.50 -5.07 -17.70
CA GLN A 91 -11.80 -5.39 -17.13
C GLN A 91 -11.67 -6.42 -15.99
N ASN A 92 -10.81 -7.44 -16.13
CA ASN A 92 -10.52 -8.38 -15.07
C ASN A 92 -9.94 -7.69 -13.82
N VAL A 93 -9.01 -6.77 -14.00
CA VAL A 93 -8.43 -5.97 -12.90
C VAL A 93 -9.50 -5.16 -12.17
N TYR A 94 -10.40 -4.50 -12.90
CA TYR A 94 -11.51 -3.75 -12.30
C TYR A 94 -12.49 -4.67 -11.55
N MET A 95 -12.77 -5.86 -12.08
CA MET A 95 -13.59 -6.87 -11.41
C MET A 95 -12.95 -7.38 -10.10
N MET A 96 -11.62 -7.42 -10.00
CA MET A 96 -10.93 -7.74 -8.74
C MET A 96 -11.11 -6.61 -7.71
N ALA A 97 -10.93 -5.35 -8.12
CA ALA A 97 -11.15 -4.21 -7.23
C ALA A 97 -12.60 -4.10 -6.74
N LEU A 98 -13.59 -4.43 -7.59
CA LEU A 98 -14.99 -4.53 -7.19
C LEU A 98 -15.26 -5.67 -6.20
N GLY A 99 -14.52 -6.78 -6.33
CA GLY A 99 -14.56 -7.88 -5.35
C GLY A 99 -14.12 -7.41 -3.96
N ASP A 100 -13.01 -6.67 -3.88
CA ASP A 100 -12.54 -6.06 -2.63
C ASP A 100 -13.56 -5.09 -2.02
N ILE A 101 -14.16 -4.25 -2.87
CA ILE A 101 -15.22 -3.32 -2.45
C ILE A 101 -16.41 -4.10 -1.88
N ASN A 102 -16.87 -5.15 -2.56
CA ASN A 102 -17.97 -5.97 -2.06
C ASN A 102 -17.63 -6.64 -0.72
N ASN A 103 -16.41 -7.17 -0.56
CA ASN A 103 -15.95 -7.74 0.71
C ASN A 103 -16.00 -6.72 1.87
N VAL A 104 -15.56 -5.48 1.62
CA VAL A 104 -15.63 -4.41 2.63
C VAL A 104 -17.09 -4.07 2.95
N LEU A 105 -17.97 -4.00 1.96
CA LEU A 105 -19.40 -3.75 2.16
C LEU A 105 -20.08 -4.88 2.95
N GLU A 106 -19.77 -6.14 2.65
CA GLU A 106 -20.29 -7.32 3.36
C GLU A 106 -19.88 -7.33 4.83
N SER A 107 -18.66 -6.89 5.15
CA SER A 107 -18.21 -6.73 6.55
C SER A 107 -19.08 -5.74 7.35
N SER A 108 -19.78 -4.85 6.65
CA SER A 108 -20.73 -3.88 7.21
C SER A 108 -22.20 -4.31 7.05
N GLN A 109 -22.47 -5.61 6.84
CA GLN A 109 -23.81 -6.17 6.59
C GLN A 109 -24.54 -5.52 5.40
N SER A 110 -23.79 -5.02 4.43
CA SER A 110 -24.27 -4.47 3.17
C SER A 110 -23.79 -5.36 2.02
N GLY A 111 -23.86 -4.85 0.78
CA GLY A 111 -23.24 -5.49 -0.38
C GLY A 111 -23.34 -4.59 -1.60
N LEU A 112 -22.62 -4.94 -2.67
CA LEU A 112 -22.62 -4.20 -3.93
C LEU A 112 -24.02 -4.15 -4.58
N ALA A 113 -24.83 -5.18 -4.32
CA ALA A 113 -26.24 -5.25 -4.76
C ALA A 113 -27.11 -4.10 -4.22
N ARG A 114 -26.70 -3.43 -3.13
CA ARG A 114 -27.37 -2.22 -2.61
C ARG A 114 -27.15 -0.99 -3.51
N PHE A 115 -26.16 -1.03 -4.39
CA PHE A 115 -25.74 0.06 -5.26
C PHE A 115 -25.84 -0.38 -6.73
N PRO A 116 -27.05 -0.53 -7.29
CA PRO A 116 -27.28 -1.12 -8.61
C PRO A 116 -26.71 -0.29 -9.76
N SER A 117 -26.35 0.98 -9.53
CA SER A 117 -25.66 1.82 -10.50
C SER A 117 -24.20 1.39 -10.74
N LEU A 118 -23.59 0.68 -9.79
CA LEU A 118 -22.23 0.15 -9.92
C LEU A 118 -22.23 -1.15 -10.74
N PRO A 119 -21.10 -1.50 -11.40
CA PRO A 119 -20.96 -2.80 -12.03
C PRO A 119 -21.20 -3.92 -11.01
N GLN A 120 -21.97 -4.92 -11.39
CA GLN A 120 -22.37 -6.03 -10.50
C GLN A 120 -21.56 -7.31 -10.74
N GLU A 121 -20.75 -7.32 -11.79
CA GLU A 121 -19.83 -8.41 -12.09
C GLU A 121 -18.50 -8.12 -11.40
N TYR A 122 -18.04 -9.09 -10.61
CA TYR A 122 -16.78 -9.00 -9.89
C TYR A 122 -16.20 -10.40 -9.67
N ILE A 123 -14.89 -10.46 -9.48
CA ILE A 123 -14.18 -11.71 -9.21
C ILE A 123 -14.08 -11.83 -7.69
N HIS A 124 -14.75 -12.84 -7.12
CA HIS A 124 -14.53 -13.28 -5.74
C HIS A 124 -13.16 -13.97 -5.66
N PHE A 125 -12.08 -13.21 -5.67
CA PHE A 125 -10.80 -13.76 -5.28
C PHE A 125 -10.62 -13.55 -3.78
N PHE A 126 -10.70 -14.66 -3.06
CA PHE A 126 -10.29 -14.78 -1.66
C PHE A 126 -9.01 -15.63 -1.65
N ASP A 127 -7.93 -15.03 -2.10
CA ASP A 127 -6.79 -14.82 -1.23
C ASP A 127 -6.57 -13.33 -1.35
N GLY A 128 -6.80 -12.59 -0.27
CA GLY A 128 -6.52 -11.16 -0.26
C GLY A 128 -5.16 -10.93 -0.89
N VAL A 129 -4.97 -9.84 -1.64
CA VAL A 129 -3.61 -9.33 -1.87
C VAL A 129 -2.96 -9.41 -0.49
N ASP A 130 -2.07 -10.39 -0.30
CA ASP A 130 -1.59 -10.75 1.03
C ASP A 130 -1.12 -9.42 1.62
N GLU A 131 -1.33 -9.15 2.91
CA GLU A 131 -0.71 -7.95 3.48
C GLU A 131 0.78 -7.96 3.13
N MET A 132 1.37 -9.15 2.95
CA MET A 132 2.65 -9.36 2.28
C MET A 132 2.69 -8.84 0.84
N ASP A 133 1.84 -9.26 -0.10
CA ASP A 133 1.84 -8.77 -1.50
C ASP A 133 1.65 -7.25 -1.57
N THR A 134 0.78 -6.67 -0.73
CA THR A 134 0.64 -5.22 -0.60
C THR A 134 1.96 -4.60 -0.11
N LEU A 135 2.65 -5.21 0.86
CA LEU A 135 3.96 -4.75 1.32
C LEU A 135 5.04 -4.90 0.25
N ILE A 136 5.05 -6.00 -0.54
CA ILE A 136 5.98 -6.19 -1.67
C ILE A 136 5.78 -5.06 -2.67
N GLU A 137 4.52 -4.79 -3.02
CA GLU A 137 4.13 -3.74 -3.95
C GLU A 137 4.58 -2.37 -3.47
N MET A 138 4.28 -2.03 -2.22
CA MET A 138 4.71 -0.80 -1.58
C MET A 138 6.23 -0.63 -1.68
N GLU A 139 6.99 -1.67 -1.32
CA GLU A 139 8.43 -1.60 -1.28
C GLU A 139 9.04 -1.47 -2.68
N SER A 140 8.46 -2.16 -3.68
CA SER A 140 8.92 -2.13 -5.07
C SER A 140 8.62 -0.81 -5.79
N ARG A 141 7.51 -0.15 -5.44
CA ARG A 141 7.11 1.15 -6.01
C ARG A 141 7.91 2.29 -5.41
N ASP A 142 8.11 2.28 -4.10
CA ASP A 142 8.75 3.38 -3.37
C ASP A 142 10.29 3.33 -3.49
N PHE A 143 10.88 2.15 -3.76
CA PHE A 143 12.33 1.96 -3.77
C PHE A 143 12.82 1.22 -5.02
N ASN A 144 13.20 1.96 -6.05
CA ASN A 144 13.81 1.40 -7.25
C ASN A 144 15.16 0.71 -6.95
N ILE A 145 15.34 -0.52 -7.46
CA ILE A 145 16.54 -1.34 -7.22
C ILE A 145 17.82 -0.63 -7.64
N SER A 146 17.85 0.00 -8.81
CA SER A 146 19.04 0.70 -9.34
C SER A 146 19.40 1.92 -8.48
N ASP A 147 18.40 2.67 -8.01
CA ASP A 147 18.64 3.79 -7.09
C ASP A 147 19.22 3.32 -5.76
N GLN A 148 18.75 2.18 -5.23
CA GLN A 148 19.32 1.59 -4.02
C GLN A 148 20.76 1.14 -4.24
N GLN A 149 21.07 0.54 -5.39
CA GLN A 149 22.45 0.14 -5.75
C GLN A 149 23.38 1.36 -5.82
N ASN A 150 22.97 2.42 -6.53
CA ASN A 150 23.72 3.67 -6.61
C ASN A 150 23.98 4.27 -5.22
N TYR A 151 22.94 4.29 -4.36
CA TYR A 151 23.08 4.76 -2.99
C TYR A 151 24.13 3.95 -2.18
N LEU A 152 24.16 2.63 -2.34
CA LEU A 152 25.13 1.78 -1.64
C LEU A 152 26.56 2.03 -2.10
N GLU A 153 26.78 2.19 -3.42
CA GLU A 153 28.10 2.50 -3.98
C GLU A 153 28.68 3.79 -3.39
N GLU A 154 27.84 4.79 -3.16
CA GLU A 154 28.25 6.05 -2.53
C GLU A 154 28.51 5.96 -1.03
N GLN A 155 27.69 5.19 -0.31
CA GLN A 155 27.71 5.19 1.17
C GLN A 155 28.66 4.16 1.77
N ILE A 156 28.83 2.98 1.16
CA ILE A 156 29.68 1.92 1.71
C ILE A 156 31.12 2.39 1.98
N PRO A 157 31.79 3.14 1.08
CA PRO A 157 33.14 3.64 1.31
C PRO A 157 33.26 4.67 2.45
N ARG A 158 32.14 5.25 2.89
CA ARG A 158 32.10 6.31 3.92
C ARG A 158 31.87 5.77 5.33
N MET A 159 31.64 4.47 5.48
CA MET A 159 31.42 3.86 6.79
C MET A 159 32.72 3.88 7.62
N ASN A 160 32.57 4.10 8.92
CA ASN A 160 33.68 3.86 9.85
C ASN A 160 33.86 2.35 10.12
N ASN A 161 34.97 1.99 10.78
CA ASN A 161 35.32 0.59 11.04
C ASN A 161 34.22 -0.19 11.79
N ASP A 162 33.58 0.43 12.79
CA ASP A 162 32.54 -0.25 13.58
C ASP A 162 31.25 -0.44 12.79
N GLN A 163 30.87 0.56 11.98
CA GLN A 163 29.73 0.47 11.06
C GLN A 163 29.98 -0.60 10.00
N GLN A 164 31.19 -0.65 9.43
CA GLN A 164 31.55 -1.65 8.43
C GLN A 164 31.58 -3.07 9.03
N ALA A 165 32.07 -3.23 10.26
CA ALA A 165 32.02 -4.49 10.97
C ALA A 165 30.57 -4.96 11.21
N ALA A 166 29.70 -4.06 11.68
CA ALA A 166 28.28 -4.37 11.88
C ALA A 166 27.56 -4.67 10.55
N TYR A 167 27.82 -3.88 9.51
CA TYR A 167 27.28 -4.08 8.16
C TYR A 167 27.63 -5.48 7.64
N ASN A 168 28.93 -5.82 7.59
CA ASN A 168 29.39 -7.11 7.09
C ASN A 168 28.82 -8.28 7.91
N CYS A 169 28.73 -8.14 9.24
CA CYS A 169 28.17 -9.17 10.10
C CYS A 169 26.70 -9.46 9.76
N ILE A 170 25.90 -8.41 9.58
CA ILE A 170 24.46 -8.52 9.32
C ILE A 170 24.22 -8.98 7.87
N THR A 171 24.91 -8.42 6.88
CA THR A 171 24.71 -8.79 5.47
C THR A 171 25.15 -10.22 5.18
N ASN A 172 26.23 -10.69 5.79
CA ASN A 172 26.60 -12.10 5.71
C ASN A 172 25.48 -13.01 6.21
N ALA A 173 24.81 -12.66 7.32
CA ALA A 173 23.68 -13.43 7.84
C ALA A 173 22.44 -13.41 6.95
N LEU A 174 22.28 -12.38 6.10
CA LEU A 174 21.19 -12.30 5.11
C LEU A 174 21.40 -13.25 3.93
N HIS A 175 22.65 -13.49 3.51
CA HIS A 175 22.96 -14.33 2.35
C HIS A 175 22.79 -15.84 2.57
N HIS A 176 22.56 -16.27 3.81
CA HIS A 176 22.25 -17.66 4.12
C HIS A 176 20.75 -17.76 4.36
N ASP A 177 20.01 -18.37 3.43
CA ASP A 177 18.54 -18.56 3.35
C ASP A 177 17.92 -19.38 4.50
N GLY A 178 18.38 -19.13 5.71
CA GLY A 178 18.01 -19.79 6.94
C GLY A 178 18.13 -21.29 7.03
N GLN A 179 18.91 -21.90 6.15
CA GLN A 179 19.22 -23.32 6.19
C GLN A 179 20.19 -23.70 7.31
N ASP A 180 21.01 -22.75 7.78
CA ASP A 180 21.84 -22.95 8.97
C ASP A 180 21.11 -22.45 10.22
N ALA A 181 20.64 -23.39 11.04
CA ALA A 181 19.97 -23.13 12.30
C ALA A 181 20.88 -22.48 13.36
N ASN A 182 22.21 -22.56 13.18
CA ASN A 182 23.18 -22.01 14.13
C ASN A 182 23.59 -20.56 13.82
N GLN A 183 23.12 -19.96 12.73
CA GLN A 183 23.49 -18.60 12.38
C GLN A 183 22.60 -17.56 13.09
N PRO A 184 23.18 -16.54 13.76
CA PRO A 184 22.39 -15.49 14.42
C PRO A 184 21.58 -14.68 13.40
N ARG A 185 20.30 -14.45 13.73
CA ARG A 185 19.34 -13.65 12.92
C ARG A 185 18.87 -12.38 13.62
N LEU A 186 19.16 -12.25 14.91
CA LEU A 186 18.79 -11.11 15.73
C LEU A 186 20.07 -10.40 16.17
N PHE A 187 20.17 -9.12 15.82
CA PHE A 187 21.33 -8.30 16.10
C PHE A 187 20.92 -7.07 16.90
N PHE A 188 21.74 -6.72 17.89
CA PHE A 188 21.59 -5.46 18.62
C PHE A 188 22.79 -4.57 18.34
N VAL A 189 22.54 -3.47 17.62
CA VAL A 189 23.59 -2.48 17.31
C VAL A 189 23.55 -1.38 18.36
N ASN A 190 24.59 -1.33 19.19
CA ASN A 190 24.75 -0.30 20.21
C ASN A 190 25.82 0.72 19.83
N GLY A 191 25.63 1.96 20.26
CA GLY A 191 26.61 3.03 20.07
C GLY A 191 26.10 4.34 20.68
N ALA A 192 27.02 5.22 21.05
CA ALA A 192 26.68 6.52 21.63
C ALA A 192 25.86 7.41 20.67
N GLY A 193 25.31 8.52 21.18
CA GLY A 193 24.71 9.53 20.33
C GLY A 193 25.71 10.04 19.28
N GLY A 194 25.27 10.26 18.04
CA GLY A 194 26.13 10.79 16.98
C GLY A 194 27.04 9.79 16.25
N THR A 195 27.06 8.50 16.62
CA THR A 195 27.92 7.49 15.97
C THR A 195 27.41 6.99 14.61
N GLY A 196 26.38 7.63 14.04
CA GLY A 196 25.86 7.28 12.72
C GLY A 196 25.05 5.97 12.66
N LYS A 197 24.47 5.48 13.77
CA LYS A 197 23.60 4.28 13.77
C LYS A 197 22.47 4.36 12.73
N SER A 198 21.80 5.51 12.65
CA SER A 198 20.74 5.72 11.67
C SER A 198 21.26 5.65 10.23
N LEU A 199 22.50 6.07 9.97
CA LEU A 199 23.13 5.92 8.66
C LEU A 199 23.37 4.44 8.35
N LEU A 200 23.92 3.68 9.30
CA LEU A 200 24.09 2.23 9.15
C LEU A 200 22.75 1.54 8.85
N PHE A 201 21.68 1.88 9.55
CA PHE A 201 20.35 1.30 9.29
C PHE A 201 19.84 1.65 7.88
N LYS A 202 20.06 2.89 7.39
CA LYS A 202 19.72 3.26 6.01
C LYS A 202 20.45 2.41 4.98
N ILE A 203 21.75 2.19 5.19
CA ILE A 203 22.59 1.35 4.31
C ILE A 203 22.11 -0.10 4.32
N LEU A 204 21.77 -0.66 5.49
CA LEU A 204 21.23 -2.02 5.57
C LEU A 204 19.88 -2.16 4.85
N LEU A 205 18.98 -1.19 4.99
CA LEU A 205 17.71 -1.17 4.27
C LEU A 205 17.92 -1.12 2.75
N ALA A 206 18.81 -0.23 2.28
CA ALA A 206 19.15 -0.14 0.88
C ALA A 206 19.78 -1.44 0.35
N ASN A 207 20.63 -2.12 1.13
CA ASN A 207 21.24 -3.40 0.73
C ASN A 207 20.21 -4.50 0.51
N VAL A 208 19.20 -4.61 1.38
CA VAL A 208 18.10 -5.57 1.21
C VAL A 208 17.28 -5.22 -0.03
N ARG A 209 16.89 -3.95 -0.19
CA ARG A 209 16.06 -3.49 -1.31
C ARG A 209 16.78 -3.58 -2.66
N ALA A 210 18.10 -3.35 -2.70
CA ALA A 210 18.94 -3.51 -3.89
C ALA A 210 19.01 -4.97 -4.40
N GLN A 211 18.61 -5.93 -3.57
CA GLN A 211 18.48 -7.35 -3.95
C GLN A 211 17.04 -7.72 -4.36
N GLY A 212 16.15 -6.74 -4.47
CA GLY A 212 14.72 -6.96 -4.74
C GLY A 212 13.96 -7.57 -3.56
N GLN A 213 14.54 -7.57 -2.36
CA GLN A 213 13.91 -8.07 -1.14
C GLN A 213 13.18 -6.96 -0.38
N ILE A 214 12.30 -7.36 0.54
CA ILE A 214 11.46 -6.44 1.32
C ILE A 214 12.18 -6.07 2.62
N ALA A 215 12.25 -4.78 2.92
CA ALA A 215 12.82 -4.27 4.17
C ALA A 215 11.76 -3.46 4.93
N LEU A 216 11.42 -3.86 6.16
CA LEU A 216 10.40 -3.19 6.98
C LEU A 216 11.02 -2.37 8.13
N PRO A 217 11.39 -1.10 7.91
CA PRO A 217 11.91 -0.26 8.99
C PRO A 217 10.80 0.14 9.96
N VAL A 218 11.05 -0.15 11.24
CA VAL A 218 10.12 0.12 12.34
C VAL A 218 10.82 0.90 13.44
N ALA A 219 10.14 1.90 13.98
CA ALA A 219 10.59 2.65 15.15
C ALA A 219 9.49 2.74 16.23
N SER A 220 9.88 3.11 17.45
CA SER A 220 8.93 3.30 18.55
C SER A 220 8.15 4.61 18.45
N SER A 221 8.74 5.67 17.87
CA SER A 221 8.12 6.99 17.71
C SER A 221 8.05 7.42 16.25
N GLY A 222 7.12 8.33 15.94
CA GLY A 222 6.97 8.88 14.58
C GLY A 222 8.21 9.61 14.10
N ILE A 223 8.84 10.42 14.96
CA ILE A 223 10.07 11.17 14.63
C ILE A 223 11.23 10.22 14.32
N ALA A 224 11.37 9.12 15.06
CA ALA A 224 12.41 8.12 14.76
C ALA A 224 12.11 7.36 13.46
N ALA A 225 10.82 7.11 13.16
CA ALA A 225 10.40 6.47 11.92
C ALA A 225 10.76 7.31 10.69
N THR A 226 10.57 8.64 10.73
CA THR A 226 10.90 9.52 9.59
C THR A 226 12.38 9.57 9.24
N LEU A 227 13.27 9.15 10.15
CA LEU A 227 14.69 9.05 9.89
C LEU A 227 15.05 7.86 9.01
N LEU A 228 14.16 6.89 8.82
CA LEU A 228 14.39 5.69 8.01
C LEU A 228 13.52 5.75 6.74
N PRO A 229 14.08 5.54 5.53
CA PRO A 229 13.29 5.50 4.30
C PRO A 229 12.23 4.40 4.36
N GLY A 230 10.95 4.75 4.23
CA GLY A 230 9.82 3.82 4.39
C GLY A 230 9.46 3.51 5.85
N GLY A 231 10.05 4.24 6.80
CA GLY A 231 9.88 4.00 8.23
C GLY A 231 8.46 4.24 8.73
N ARG A 232 7.99 3.33 9.60
CA ARG A 232 6.71 3.48 10.32
C ARG A 232 6.89 3.19 11.81
N THR A 233 5.93 3.63 12.62
CA THR A 233 5.87 3.19 14.02
C THR A 233 5.48 1.71 14.10
N ALA A 234 5.90 1.01 15.14
CA ALA A 234 5.52 -0.39 15.38
C ALA A 234 3.99 -0.57 15.41
N HIS A 235 3.29 0.35 16.09
CA HIS A 235 1.83 0.40 16.12
C HIS A 235 1.20 0.50 14.74
N SER A 236 1.72 1.39 13.87
CA SER A 236 1.18 1.56 12.52
C SER A 236 1.51 0.39 11.60
N ARG A 237 2.74 -0.15 11.68
CA ARG A 237 3.22 -1.23 10.82
C ARG A 237 2.56 -2.56 11.13
N PHE A 238 2.47 -2.92 12.42
CA PHE A 238 1.98 -4.24 12.86
C PHE A 238 0.55 -4.19 13.42
N LYS A 239 -0.14 -3.05 13.26
CA LYS A 239 -1.51 -2.84 13.77
C LYS A 239 -1.66 -3.16 15.27
N ILE A 240 -0.62 -2.87 16.05
CA ILE A 240 -0.63 -3.12 17.50
C ILE A 240 -1.70 -2.20 18.13
N PRO A 241 -2.72 -2.75 18.81
CA PRO A 241 -3.76 -1.96 19.45
C PRO A 241 -3.17 -1.00 20.49
N LEU A 242 -3.74 0.21 20.58
CA LEU A 242 -3.43 1.12 21.69
C LEU A 242 -4.30 0.73 22.89
N GLU A 243 -3.70 0.14 23.91
CA GLU A 243 -4.36 -0.04 25.19
C GLU A 243 -4.56 1.34 25.83
N ARG A 244 -5.80 1.81 25.88
CA ARG A 244 -6.17 2.93 26.74
C ARG A 244 -6.33 2.37 28.14
N ASN A 245 -5.34 2.60 29.00
CA ASN A 245 -5.57 2.48 30.43
C ASN A 245 -6.62 3.53 30.80
N ALA A 246 -7.78 3.07 31.28
CA ALA A 246 -8.79 3.95 31.82
C ALA A 246 -8.26 4.52 33.14
N ASP A 247 -7.88 5.79 33.12
CA ASP A 247 -7.67 6.60 34.34
C ASP A 247 -9.02 7.01 34.94
#